data_AF-A0A059VYE4-F1
#
_entry.id   AF-A0A059VYE4-F1
#
_cell.length_a   1.000
_cell.length_b   1.000
_cell.length_c   1.000
_cell.angle_alpha   90.00
_cell.angle_beta   90.00
_cell.angle_gamma   90.00
#
_symmetry.space_group_name_H-M   'P 1'
#
loop_
_entity.id
_entity.type
_entity.pdbx_description
1 polymer ?
#
loop_
_entity_poly.entity_id
_entity_poly.type
_entity_poly.pdbx_seq_one_letter_code
_entity_poly.pdbx_strand_id
1 'polypeptide(L)' 'MGGFAESVRERVRAARAAVEAARAADDPAALAVAEDELDDALRIARGVGIDPDRGSGGTGQGGAAE' A
#
# COMPACT_ATOMS: atom_id res chain seq x y z
N MET A 1 -9.37 3.83 -13.45
CA MET A 1 -8.51 4.91 -12.92
C MET A 1 -8.76 4.97 -11.42
N GLY A 2 -7.92 4.28 -10.66
CA GLY A 2 -8.00 4.33 -9.20
C GLY A 2 -7.70 5.72 -8.69
N GLY A 3 -8.57 6.24 -7.81
CA GLY A 3 -8.37 7.56 -7.22
C GLY A 3 -7.12 7.60 -6.33
N PHE A 4 -6.84 8.76 -5.76
CA PHE A 4 -5.71 8.97 -4.83
C PHE A 4 -5.57 7.84 -3.78
N ALA A 5 -6.69 7.37 -3.22
CA ALA A 5 -6.69 6.28 -2.26
C ALA A 5 -6.16 4.95 -2.79
N GLU A 6 -6.45 4.63 -4.05
CA GLU A 6 -5.92 3.43 -4.71
C GLU A 6 -4.43 3.60 -5.00
N SER A 7 -4.00 4.78 -5.46
CA SER A 7 -2.57 5.05 -5.69
C SER A 7 -1.72 4.92 -4.42
N VAL A 8 -2.23 5.39 -3.27
CA VAL A 8 -1.56 5.22 -1.97
C VAL A 8 -1.45 3.75 -1.59
N ARG A 9 -2.52 2.96 -1.80
CA ARG A 9 -2.49 1.50 -1.55
C ARG A 9 -1.52 0.78 -2.48
N GLU A 10 -1.48 1.13 -3.76
CA GLU A 10 -0.51 0.59 -4.71
C GLU A 10 0.92 0.89 -4.27
N ARG A 11 1.20 2.11 -3.79
CA ARG A 11 2.53 2.46 -3.27
C ARG A 11 2.93 1.57 -2.10
N VAL A 12 2.04 1.35 -1.13
CA VAL A 12 2.32 0.45 0.01
C VAL A 12 2.54 -0.98 -0.46
N ARG A 13 1.74 -1.48 -1.41
CA ARG A 13 1.93 -2.82 -2.00
C ARG A 13 3.28 -2.96 -2.69
N ALA A 14 3.68 -1.96 -3.48
CA ALA A 14 4.97 -1.95 -4.16
C ALA A 14 6.15 -1.93 -3.16
N ALA A 15 6.08 -1.11 -2.11
CA ALA A 15 7.12 -1.06 -1.08
C ALA A 15 7.25 -2.38 -0.31
N ARG A 16 6.13 -3.02 0.04
CA ARG A 16 6.13 -4.36 0.65
C ARG A 16 6.80 -5.39 -0.26
N ALA A 17 6.48 -5.37 -1.56
CA ALA A 17 7.09 -6.27 -2.52
C ALA A 17 8.62 -6.04 -2.65
N ALA A 18 9.07 -4.79 -2.58
CA ALA A 18 10.49 -4.44 -2.60
C ALA A 18 11.24 -4.97 -1.36
N VAL A 19 10.64 -4.87 -0.18
CA VAL A 19 11.21 -5.44 1.07
C VAL A 19 11.39 -6.95 0.93
N GLU A 20 10.36 -7.66 0.48
CA GLU A 20 10.44 -9.11 0.29
C GLU A 20 11.47 -9.51 -0.77
N ALA A 21 11.57 -8.74 -1.86
CA ALA A 21 12.58 -8.95 -2.90
C ALA A 21 14.01 -8.74 -2.37
N ALA A 22 14.25 -7.69 -1.58
CA ALA A 22 15.55 -7.42 -0.99
C ALA A 22 15.95 -8.49 0.04
N ARG A 23 15.00 -8.98 0.85
CA ARG A 23 15.20 -10.12 1.76
C ARG A 23 15.56 -11.39 1.00
N ALA A 24 14.82 -11.71 -0.07
CA ALA A 24 15.07 -12.90 -0.88
C ALA A 24 16.42 -12.85 -1.61
N ALA A 25 16.97 -11.65 -1.84
CA ALA A 25 18.26 -11.44 -2.46
C ALA A 25 19.43 -11.41 -1.45
N ASP A 26 19.18 -11.51 -0.14
CA ASP A 26 20.17 -11.29 0.92
C ASP A 26 20.96 -9.97 0.74
N ASP A 27 20.27 -8.91 0.28
CA ASP A 27 20.85 -7.59 0.05
C ASP A 27 20.50 -6.63 1.20
N PRO A 28 21.37 -6.47 2.21
CA PRO A 28 21.08 -5.63 3.38
C PRO A 28 21.01 -4.15 3.04
N ALA A 29 21.70 -3.69 1.99
CA ALA A 29 21.66 -2.30 1.56
C ALA A 29 20.32 -1.99 0.88
N ALA A 30 19.87 -2.86 -0.03
CA ALA A 30 18.55 -2.74 -0.65
C ALA A 30 17.43 -2.90 0.38
N LEU A 31 17.60 -3.79 1.37
CA LEU A 31 16.62 -3.99 2.42
C LEU A 31 16.40 -2.71 3.25
N ALA A 32 17.48 -2.06 3.67
CA ALA A 32 17.39 -0.82 4.44
C ALA A 32 16.64 0.29 3.67
N VAL A 33 16.89 0.42 2.36
CA VAL A 33 16.18 1.38 1.51
C VAL A 33 14.70 1.02 1.37
N ALA A 34 14.39 -0.25 1.12
CA ALA A 34 13.02 -0.71 0.95
C ALA A 34 12.20 -0.57 2.25
N GLU A 35 12.81 -0.77 3.41
CA GLU A 35 12.16 -0.60 4.72
C GLU A 35 11.85 0.88 5.01
N ASP A 36 12.75 1.81 4.67
CA ASP A 36 12.49 3.26 4.79
C ASP A 36 11.35 3.72 3.86
N GLU A 37 11.35 3.25 2.61
CA GLU A 37 10.28 3.54 1.64
C GLU A 37 8.92 2.97 2.08
N LEU A 38 8.92 1.79 2.70
CA LEU A 38 7.71 1.21 3.28
C LEU A 38 7.20 2.06 4.45
N ASP A 39 8.08 2.50 5.35
CA ASP A 39 7.70 3.39 6.45
C ASP A 39 7.14 4.72 5.93
N ASP A 40 7.75 5.34 4.91
CA ASP A 40 7.23 6.57 4.30
C ASP A 40 5.85 6.36 3.65
N ALA A 41 5.67 5.27 2.90
CA ALA A 41 4.38 4.96 2.30
C ALA A 41 3.28 4.76 3.36
N LEU A 42 3.59 4.08 4.47
CA LEU A 42 2.67 3.90 5.59
C LEU A 42 2.39 5.20 6.35
N ARG A 43 3.41 6.04 6.53
CA ARG A 43 3.31 7.37 7.14
C ARG A 43 2.38 8.27 6.33
N ILE A 44 2.54 8.29 5.01
CA ILE A 44 1.66 9.03 4.10
C ILE A 44 0.24 8.51 4.22
N ALA A 45 0.03 7.19 4.09
CA ALA A 45 -1.30 6.58 4.18
C ALA A 45 -2.02 6.96 5.48
N ARG A 46 -1.32 6.88 6.62
CA ARG A 46 -1.83 7.33 7.92
C ARG A 46 -2.13 8.83 7.94
N GLY A 47 -1.23 9.65 7.41
CA GLY A 47 -1.36 11.11 7.39
C GLY A 47 -2.60 11.61 6.63
N VAL A 48 -3.08 10.82 5.67
CA VAL A 48 -4.28 11.14 4.87
C VAL A 48 -5.49 10.27 5.19
N GLY A 49 -5.41 9.44 6.24
CA GLY A 49 -6.52 8.59 6.69
C GLY A 49 -6.89 7.44 5.74
N ILE A 50 -5.95 6.97 4.92
CA ILE A 50 -6.15 5.81 4.04
C ILE A 50 -5.68 4.55 4.76
N ASP A 51 -6.58 3.58 4.89
CA ASP A 51 -6.22 2.21 5.27
C ASP A 51 -5.56 1.50 4.06
N PRO A 52 -4.28 1.11 4.17
CA PRO A 52 -3.54 0.45 3.10
C PRO A 52 -3.99 -1.00 2.86
N ASP A 53 -4.58 -1.65 3.87
CA ASP A 53 -5.00 -3.05 3.84
C ASP A 53 -6.48 -3.20 3.48
N ARG A 54 -7.20 -2.07 3.33
CA ARG A 54 -8.57 -2.06 2.83
C ARG A 54 -8.60 -2.69 1.45
N GLY A 55 -9.13 -3.92 1.41
CA GLY A 55 -9.38 -4.64 0.17
C GLY A 55 -10.15 -3.76 -0.80
N SER A 56 -9.88 -3.91 -2.09
CA SER A 56 -10.67 -3.30 -3.16
C SER A 56 -12.06 -3.93 -3.24
N GLY A 57 -12.78 -3.95 -2.11
CA GLY A 57 -14.19 -4.26 -2.04
C GLY A 57 -14.90 -3.09 -2.69
N GLY A 58 -15.18 -3.23 -3.98
CA GLY A 58 -16.15 -2.41 -4.67
C GLY A 58 -17.38 -2.31 -3.77
N THR A 59 -17.81 -1.09 -3.52
CA THR A 59 -19.11 -0.80 -2.93
C THR A 59 -20.14 -1.66 -3.65
N GLY A 60 -20.67 -2.67 -2.94
CA GLY A 60 -21.93 -3.28 -3.29
C GLY A 60 -22.97 -2.17 -3.31
N GLN A 61 -23.36 -1.74 -4.51
CA GLN A 61 -24.58 -0.99 -4.71
C GLN A 61 -25.74 -1.99 -4.61
N GLY A 62 -26.05 -2.37 -3.37
CA GLY A 62 -27.24 -3.10 -3.01
C GLY A 62 -27.99 -2.28 -1.97
N GLY A 63 -29.10 -1.65 -2.36
CA GLY A 63 -30.12 -1.18 -1.42
C GLY A 63 -30.67 0.23 -1.66
N ALA A 64 -31.65 0.30 -2.56
CA ALA A 64 -32.90 1.09 -2.49
C ALA A 64 -33.67 0.70 -3.78
N ALA A 65 -34.72 -0.14 -3.83
CA ALA A 65 -36.01 -0.09 -3.12
C ALA A 65 -36.44 1.38 -2.97
N GLU A 66 -37.36 1.94 -3.75
CA GLU A 66 -38.66 1.42 -4.24
C GLU A 66 -38.99 1.87 -5.67
#